data_AF-A0A8T5PM63-F1
#
_entry.id   AF-A0A8T5PM63-F1
#
_cell.length_a   1.000
_cell.length_b   1.000
_cell.length_c   1.000
_cell.angle_alpha   90.00
_cell.angle_beta   90.00
_cell.angle_gamma   90.00
#
_symmetry.space_group_name_H-M   'P 1'
#
loop_
_entity.id
_entity.type
_entity.pdbx_description
1 polymer ?
#
loop_
_entity_poly.entity_id
_entity_poly.type
_entity_poly.pdbx_seq_one_letter_code
_entity_poly.pdbx_strand_id
1 'polypeptide(L)'
;MAWFKKKNEEERWQDLNQYLTNSFANVKSDTSNIFEWLKFLYQKSTQQEQLISQLQNQLSQTPTSPEAIRRLIDSHYAYSNIHGRIQDLNRKIELLSHMHDSHNQQINQFHEKFEDLNKPPKQPNIKERIIQKLTRNSKNYAKTVILSFIEKYHKIPALQLKEMLVDEQKLCSKSSFYRLLQELEQENRVELLSDGKNKLYMAKNPLLKR
;
A
#
# COMPACT_ATOMS: atom_id res chain seq x y z
N MET A 1 45.93 -40.86 97.77
CA MET A 1 45.61 -39.57 97.11
C MET A 1 46.53 -39.19 95.94
N ALA A 2 47.78 -39.67 95.85
CA ALA A 2 48.69 -39.32 94.73
C ALA A 2 48.24 -39.87 93.36
N TRP A 3 47.50 -40.99 93.32
CA TRP A 3 47.02 -41.60 92.08
C TRP A 3 45.97 -40.76 91.32
N PHE A 4 45.12 -40.01 92.03
CA PHE A 4 44.12 -39.15 91.40
C PHE A 4 44.73 -37.88 90.78
N LYS A 5 45.88 -37.40 91.27
CA LYS A 5 46.60 -36.29 90.64
C LYS A 5 47.21 -36.68 89.30
N LYS A 6 47.73 -37.91 89.20
CA LYS A 6 48.36 -38.42 87.97
C LYS A 6 47.37 -38.56 86.80
N LYS A 7 46.14 -39.03 87.08
CA LYS A 7 45.09 -39.15 86.04
C LYS A 7 44.68 -37.79 85.46
N ASN A 8 44.63 -36.75 86.29
CA ASN A 8 44.27 -35.39 85.88
C ASN A 8 45.38 -34.73 85.04
N GLU A 9 46.64 -35.14 85.20
CA GLU A 9 47.74 -34.65 84.36
C GLU A 9 47.67 -35.25 82.95
N GLU A 10 47.37 -36.54 82.82
CA GLU A 10 47.24 -37.22 81.52
C GLU A 10 46.09 -36.61 80.67
N GLU A 11 44.94 -36.33 81.28
CA GLU A 11 43.81 -35.67 80.61
C GLU A 11 44.18 -34.27 80.11
N ARG A 12 44.88 -33.46 80.94
CA ARG A 12 45.35 -32.13 80.53
C ARG A 12 46.37 -32.17 79.39
N TRP A 13 47.23 -33.19 79.36
CA TRP A 13 48.17 -33.38 78.24
C TRP A 13 47.46 -33.77 76.95
N GLN A 14 46.41 -34.59 77.03
CA GLN A 14 45.59 -34.93 75.87
C GLN A 14 44.85 -33.70 75.34
N ASP A 15 44.24 -32.91 76.21
CA ASP A 15 43.56 -31.67 75.84
C ASP A 15 44.54 -30.68 75.17
N LEU A 16 45.72 -30.47 75.75
CA LEU A 16 46.74 -29.60 75.17
C LEU A 16 47.17 -30.09 73.79
N ASN A 17 47.41 -31.40 73.64
CA ASN A 17 47.78 -31.98 72.36
C ASN A 17 46.66 -31.83 71.33
N GLN A 18 45.40 -31.96 71.74
CA GLN A 18 44.25 -31.72 70.88
C GLN A 18 44.14 -30.25 70.45
N TYR A 19 44.32 -29.30 71.36
CA TYR A 19 44.32 -27.87 71.02
C TYR A 19 45.45 -27.52 70.07
N LEU A 20 46.65 -28.06 70.28
CA LEU A 20 47.78 -27.86 69.38
C LEU A 20 47.50 -28.47 68.00
N THR A 21 46.99 -29.71 67.96
CA THR A 21 46.63 -30.38 66.71
C THR A 21 45.60 -29.58 65.92
N ASN A 22 44.56 -29.09 66.60
CA ASN A 22 43.53 -28.25 65.98
C ASN A 22 44.12 -26.92 65.50
N SER A 23 45.00 -26.30 66.29
CA SER A 23 45.65 -25.03 65.90
C SER A 23 46.53 -25.20 64.67
N PHE A 24 47.33 -26.27 64.60
CA PHE A 24 48.14 -26.59 63.42
C PHE A 24 47.28 -26.97 62.21
N ALA A 25 46.18 -27.69 62.42
CA ALA A 25 45.23 -28.01 61.35
C ALA A 25 44.59 -26.73 60.77
N ASN A 26 44.22 -25.77 61.63
CA ASN A 26 43.70 -24.48 61.21
C ASN A 26 44.74 -23.67 60.44
N VAL A 27 45.97 -23.54 60.97
CA VAL A 27 47.07 -22.85 60.26
C VAL A 27 47.36 -23.48 58.91
N LYS A 28 47.32 -24.82 58.81
CA LYS A 28 47.50 -25.54 57.55
C LYS A 28 46.35 -25.24 56.57
N SER A 29 45.11 -25.23 57.06
CA SER A 29 43.92 -24.87 56.26
C SER A 29 44.02 -23.43 55.75
N ASP A 30 44.35 -22.48 56.63
CA ASP A 30 44.49 -21.07 56.28
C ASP A 30 45.62 -20.86 55.27
N THR A 31 46.75 -21.56 55.45
CA THR A 31 47.86 -21.53 54.50
C THR A 31 47.41 -22.04 53.13
N SER A 32 46.64 -23.14 53.08
CA SER A 32 46.08 -23.67 51.83
C SER A 32 45.15 -22.65 51.16
N ASN A 33 44.24 -22.05 51.93
CA ASN A 33 43.32 -21.03 51.44
C ASN A 33 44.07 -19.81 50.89
N ILE A 34 45.11 -19.34 51.59
CA ILE A 34 45.96 -18.23 51.13
C ILE A 34 46.63 -18.58 49.79
N PHE A 35 47.14 -19.81 49.63
CA PHE A 35 47.73 -20.25 48.36
C PHE A 35 46.70 -20.33 47.23
N GLU A 36 45.48 -20.78 47.50
CA GLU A 36 44.39 -20.78 46.52
C GLU A 36 44.01 -19.36 46.08
N TRP A 37 43.89 -18.43 47.04
CA TRP A 37 43.65 -17.02 46.75
C TRP A 37 44.79 -16.39 45.96
N LEU A 38 46.04 -16.69 46.30
CA LEU A 38 47.21 -16.20 45.58
C LEU A 38 47.18 -16.68 44.12
N LYS A 39 46.87 -17.96 43.89
CA LYS A 39 46.73 -18.54 42.56
C LYS A 39 45.59 -17.88 41.78
N PHE A 40 44.44 -17.68 42.41
CA PHE A 40 43.30 -17.00 41.80
C PHE A 40 43.65 -15.56 41.41
N LEU A 41 44.28 -14.80 42.31
CA LEU A 41 44.69 -13.42 42.06
C LEU A 41 45.71 -13.34 40.93
N TYR A 42 46.69 -14.23 40.90
CA TYR A 42 47.66 -14.33 39.81
C TYR A 42 46.99 -14.58 38.46
N GLN A 43 46.11 -15.59 38.40
CA GLN A 43 45.36 -15.90 37.18
C GLN A 43 44.50 -14.71 36.73
N LYS A 44 43.88 -13.99 37.66
CA LYS A 44 43.06 -12.82 37.35
C LYS A 44 43.91 -11.66 36.81
N SER A 45 45.10 -11.44 37.39
CA SER A 45 46.07 -10.44 36.91
C SER A 45 46.48 -10.74 35.47
N THR A 46 46.85 -11.99 35.16
CA THR A 46 47.22 -12.39 33.79
C THR A 46 46.08 -12.19 32.80
N GLN A 47 44.83 -12.53 33.18
CA GLN A 47 43.67 -12.28 32.32
C GLN A 47 43.44 -10.79 32.05
N GLN A 48 43.63 -9.94 33.05
CA GLN A 48 43.51 -8.49 32.89
C GLN A 48 44.60 -7.93 31.97
N GLU A 49 45.85 -8.38 32.11
CA GLU A 49 46.95 -7.99 31.21
C GLU A 49 46.66 -8.38 29.75
N GLN A 50 46.13 -9.58 29.53
CA GLN A 50 45.71 -10.03 28.20
C GLN A 50 44.61 -9.14 27.61
N LEU A 51 43.60 -8.78 28.41
CA LEU A 51 42.52 -7.89 27.96
C LEU A 51 43.05 -6.48 27.64
N ILE A 52 43.93 -5.94 28.48
CA ILE A 52 44.57 -4.64 28.26
C ILE A 52 45.36 -4.67 26.95
N SER A 53 46.13 -5.73 26.70
CA SER A 53 46.87 -5.90 25.45
C SER A 53 45.95 -5.97 24.22
N GLN A 54 44.83 -6.71 24.31
CA GLN A 54 43.84 -6.75 23.23
C GLN A 54 43.22 -5.39 22.95
N LEU A 55 42.84 -4.65 23.98
CA LEU A 55 42.28 -3.31 23.85
C LEU A 55 43.29 -2.34 23.25
N GLN A 56 44.56 -2.41 23.65
CA GLN A 56 45.63 -1.61 23.06
C GLN A 56 45.81 -1.93 21.56
N ASN A 57 45.76 -3.20 21.18
CA ASN A 57 45.83 -3.62 19.78
C ASN A 57 44.63 -3.08 18.97
N GLN A 58 43.41 -3.16 19.51
CA GLN A 58 42.22 -2.58 18.85
C GLN A 58 42.33 -1.06 18.71
N LEU A 59 42.81 -0.38 19.75
CA LEU A 59 43.01 1.07 19.72
C LEU A 59 44.06 1.46 18.67
N SER A 60 45.13 0.67 18.52
CA SER A 60 46.18 0.90 17.52
C SER A 60 45.70 0.73 16.08
N GLN A 61 44.68 -0.11 15.86
CA GLN A 61 44.04 -0.29 14.55
C GLN A 61 43.03 0.81 14.23
N THR A 62 42.63 1.61 15.22
CA THR A 62 41.73 2.72 15.00
C THR A 62 42.50 3.88 14.36
N PRO A 63 42.07 4.41 13.21
CA PRO A 63 42.77 5.50 12.54
C PRO A 63 42.73 6.77 13.41
N THR A 64 43.87 7.14 14.00
CA THR A 64 44.01 8.32 14.85
C THR A 64 44.32 9.59 14.07
N SER A 65 44.82 9.46 12.84
CA SER A 65 45.07 10.62 11.97
C SER A 65 43.76 11.10 11.31
N PRO A 66 43.48 12.41 11.34
CA PRO A 66 42.39 13.01 10.58
C PRO A 66 42.38 12.62 9.09
N GLU A 67 43.56 12.38 8.52
CA GLU A 67 43.71 11.97 7.11
C GLU A 67 43.26 10.54 6.88
N ALA A 68 43.54 9.64 7.82
CA ALA A 68 43.10 8.25 7.75
C ALA A 68 41.58 8.15 7.94
N ILE A 69 41.02 8.94 8.85
CA ILE A 69 39.55 9.09 9.00
C ILE A 69 38.94 9.60 7.70
N ARG A 70 39.54 10.64 7.10
CA ARG A 70 39.08 11.20 5.81
C ARG A 70 39.13 10.16 4.69
N ARG A 71 40.21 9.39 4.55
CA ARG A 71 40.30 8.29 3.58
C ARG A 71 39.24 7.22 3.80
N LEU A 72 38.94 6.89 5.06
CA LEU A 72 37.91 5.90 5.40
C LEU A 72 36.51 6.42 5.03
N ILE A 73 36.21 7.67 5.35
CA ILE A 73 34.98 8.36 4.92
C ILE A 73 34.90 8.39 3.38
N ASP A 74 35.96 8.81 2.69
CA ASP A 74 35.99 8.90 1.23
C ASP A 74 35.85 7.51 0.58
N SER A 75 36.37 6.45 1.21
CA SER A 75 36.20 5.07 0.74
C SER A 75 34.77 4.53 0.94
N HIS A 76 34.14 4.86 2.08
CA HIS A 76 32.81 4.36 2.44
C HIS A 76 31.69 5.17 1.76
N TYR A 77 31.94 6.46 1.55
CA TYR A 77 31.08 7.38 0.83
C TYR A 77 31.65 7.69 -0.55
N ALA A 78 32.28 6.71 -1.22
CA ALA A 78 32.82 6.88 -2.57
C ALA A 78 31.75 7.49 -3.49
N TYR A 79 31.84 8.81 -3.60
CA TYR A 79 30.82 9.68 -4.16
C TYR A 79 30.63 9.36 -5.65
N SER A 80 31.61 8.68 -6.25
CA SER A 80 31.64 8.22 -7.63
C SER A 80 30.41 7.42 -8.04
N ASN A 81 29.93 6.48 -7.22
CA ASN A 81 28.77 5.65 -7.60
C ASN A 81 27.46 6.46 -7.61
N ILE A 82 27.28 7.32 -6.61
CA ILE A 82 26.10 8.18 -6.51
C ILE A 82 26.16 9.26 -7.59
N HIS A 83 27.34 9.84 -7.82
CA HIS A 83 27.57 10.85 -8.84
C HIS A 83 27.33 10.32 -10.25
N GLY A 84 27.82 9.11 -10.56
CA GLY A 84 27.53 8.44 -11.83
C GLY A 84 26.04 8.22 -12.05
N ARG A 85 25.33 7.76 -11.01
CA ARG A 85 23.87 7.59 -11.08
C ARG A 85 23.12 8.91 -11.25
N ILE A 86 23.59 9.99 -10.62
CA ILE A 86 23.04 11.35 -10.82
C ILE A 86 23.26 11.82 -12.26
N GLN A 87 24.45 11.61 -12.82
CA GLN A 87 24.73 11.94 -14.22
C GLN A 87 23.83 11.14 -15.18
N ASP A 88 23.66 9.85 -14.95
CA ASP A 88 22.77 9.01 -15.76
C ASP A 88 21.30 9.46 -15.67
N LEU A 89 20.84 9.86 -14.49
CA LEU A 89 19.50 10.41 -14.30
C LEU A 89 19.33 11.74 -15.02
N ASN A 90 20.29 12.65 -14.92
CA ASN A 90 20.25 13.92 -15.62
C ASN A 90 20.21 13.72 -17.14
N ARG A 91 21.01 12.80 -17.68
CA ARG A 91 20.97 12.46 -19.11
C ARG A 91 19.61 11.89 -19.53
N LYS A 92 18.98 11.07 -18.70
CA LYS A 92 17.60 10.58 -18.96
C LYS A 92 16.57 11.71 -18.93
N ILE A 93 16.71 12.66 -18.00
CA ILE A 93 15.82 13.82 -17.91
C ILE A 93 15.95 14.68 -19.17
N GLU A 94 17.18 14.95 -19.65
CA GLU A 94 17.40 15.69 -20.90
C GLU A 94 16.75 14.99 -22.10
N LEU A 95 16.91 13.67 -22.22
CA LEU A 95 16.25 12.89 -23.28
C LEU A 95 14.72 12.96 -23.20
N LEU A 96 14.16 12.83 -21.99
CA LEU A 96 12.71 12.96 -21.78
C LEU A 96 12.22 14.37 -22.12
N SER A 97 12.98 15.41 -21.77
CA SER A 97 12.65 16.80 -22.11
C SER A 97 12.61 16.99 -23.63
N HIS A 98 13.61 16.51 -24.35
CA HIS A 98 13.64 16.59 -25.81
C HIS A 98 12.49 15.82 -26.47
N MET A 99 12.12 14.64 -25.96
CA MET A 99 10.95 13.91 -26.45
C MET A 99 9.65 14.66 -26.16
N HIS A 100 9.54 15.26 -24.97
CA HIS A 100 8.37 16.07 -24.61
C HIS A 100 8.23 17.30 -25.53
N ASP A 101 9.32 18.01 -25.80
CA ASP A 101 9.34 19.14 -26.72
C ASP A 101 8.97 18.72 -28.14
N SER A 102 9.50 17.59 -28.61
CA SER A 102 9.14 17.03 -29.92
C SER A 102 7.65 16.67 -29.99
N HIS A 103 7.08 16.06 -28.95
CA HIS A 103 5.65 15.77 -28.90
C HIS A 103 4.81 17.04 -28.84
N ASN A 104 5.22 18.06 -28.08
CA ASN A 104 4.53 19.34 -28.02
C ASN A 104 4.56 20.06 -29.38
N GLN A 105 5.68 20.00 -30.11
CA GLN A 105 5.74 20.51 -31.48
C GLN A 105 4.76 19.78 -32.41
N GLN A 106 4.67 18.46 -32.32
CA GLN A 106 3.68 17.69 -33.08
C GLN A 106 2.25 18.07 -32.70
N ILE A 107 1.95 18.21 -31.40
CA ILE A 107 0.64 18.64 -30.90
C ILE A 107 0.28 20.03 -31.45
N ASN A 108 1.24 20.98 -31.44
CA ASN A 108 1.03 22.31 -31.98
C ASN A 108 0.79 22.29 -33.48
N GLN A 109 1.52 21.48 -34.25
CA GLN A 109 1.27 21.28 -35.68
C GLN A 109 -0.12 20.67 -35.95
N PHE A 110 -0.58 19.74 -35.10
CA PHE A 110 -1.95 19.23 -35.19
C PHE A 110 -2.96 20.32 -34.85
N HIS A 111 -2.70 21.16 -33.84
CA HIS A 111 -3.57 22.25 -33.46
C HIS A 111 -3.69 23.30 -34.57
N GLU A 112 -2.59 23.69 -35.22
CA GLU A 112 -2.59 24.58 -36.39
C GLU A 112 -3.37 23.97 -37.56
N LYS A 113 -3.18 22.68 -37.86
CA LYS A 113 -3.99 21.97 -38.88
C LYS A 113 -5.48 21.94 -38.51
N PHE A 114 -5.82 21.81 -37.23
CA PHE A 114 -7.20 21.86 -36.75
C PHE A 114 -7.78 23.28 -36.82
N GLU A 115 -7.00 24.31 -36.53
CA GLU A 115 -7.39 25.72 -36.68
C GLU A 115 -7.65 26.07 -38.15
N ASP A 116 -6.80 25.61 -39.07
CA ASP A 116 -7.01 25.78 -40.51
C ASP A 116 -8.24 25.00 -41.03
N LEU A 117 -8.56 23.85 -40.44
CA LEU A 117 -9.81 23.11 -40.69
C LEU A 117 -11.05 23.74 -40.01
N ASN A 118 -10.85 24.57 -38.98
CA ASN A 118 -11.91 25.29 -38.26
C ASN A 118 -12.13 26.72 -38.78
N LYS A 119 -11.29 27.22 -39.70
CA LYS A 119 -11.67 28.39 -40.53
C LYS A 119 -12.96 28.04 -41.26
N PRO A 120 -14.07 28.77 -41.05
CA PRO A 120 -15.38 28.31 -41.47
C PRO A 120 -15.54 28.40 -43.00
N PRO A 121 -15.71 27.27 -43.73
CA PRO A 121 -16.54 27.31 -44.93
C PRO A 121 -18.00 27.44 -44.46
N LYS A 122 -18.76 28.31 -45.14
CA LYS A 122 -20.15 28.71 -44.84
C LYS A 122 -21.20 27.59 -44.94
N GLN A 123 -21.02 26.39 -44.36
CA GLN A 123 -22.04 25.33 -44.38
C GLN A 123 -22.24 24.62 -43.02
N PRO A 124 -23.50 24.34 -42.62
CA PRO A 124 -23.82 23.65 -41.37
C PRO A 124 -23.37 22.18 -41.39
N ASN A 125 -22.81 21.78 -40.25
CA ASN A 125 -21.80 20.73 -40.10
C ASN A 125 -22.40 19.32 -40.03
N ILE A 126 -21.75 18.35 -40.68
CA ILE A 126 -22.08 16.91 -40.68
C ILE A 126 -22.25 16.34 -39.25
N LYS A 127 -21.56 16.91 -38.27
CA LYS A 127 -21.67 16.55 -36.85
C LYS A 127 -23.08 16.77 -36.27
N GLU A 128 -23.73 17.87 -36.61
CA GLU A 128 -25.12 18.11 -36.19
C GLU A 128 -26.07 17.11 -36.84
N ARG A 129 -25.85 16.78 -38.12
CA ARG A 129 -26.64 15.74 -38.82
C ARG A 129 -26.46 14.36 -38.20
N ILE A 130 -25.26 14.00 -37.73
CA ILE A 130 -25.01 12.71 -37.07
C ILE A 130 -25.65 12.69 -35.68
N ILE A 131 -25.49 13.74 -34.88
CA ILE A 131 -26.10 13.83 -33.54
C ILE A 131 -27.63 13.85 -33.65
N GLN A 132 -28.20 14.59 -34.60
CA GLN A 132 -29.64 14.58 -34.88
C GLN A 132 -30.12 13.21 -35.37
N LYS A 133 -29.35 12.50 -36.22
CA LYS A 133 -29.69 11.13 -36.63
C LYS A 133 -29.64 10.15 -35.47
N LEU A 134 -28.63 10.24 -34.60
CA LEU A 134 -28.47 9.35 -33.45
C LEU A 134 -29.59 9.56 -32.41
N THR A 135 -29.89 10.82 -32.09
CA THR A 135 -30.98 11.18 -31.16
C THR A 135 -32.36 10.89 -31.74
N ARG A 136 -32.55 11.06 -33.05
CA ARG A 136 -33.79 10.64 -33.73
C ARG A 136 -33.93 9.12 -33.75
N ASN A 137 -32.83 8.39 -33.92
CA ASN A 137 -32.84 6.93 -33.92
C ASN A 137 -33.12 6.36 -32.51
N SER A 138 -32.50 6.92 -31.46
CA SER A 138 -32.78 6.52 -30.07
C SER A 138 -34.25 6.75 -29.68
N LYS A 139 -34.85 7.87 -30.13
CA LYS A 139 -36.27 8.14 -29.96
C LYS A 139 -37.16 7.08 -30.61
N ASN A 140 -36.89 6.74 -31.86
CA ASN A 140 -37.66 5.74 -32.61
C ASN A 140 -37.49 4.34 -32.01
N TYR A 141 -36.28 4.02 -31.56
CA TYR A 141 -36.00 2.77 -30.87
C TYR A 141 -36.82 2.65 -29.58
N ALA A 142 -36.81 3.67 -28.72
CA ALA A 142 -37.60 3.70 -27.50
C ALA A 142 -39.11 3.53 -27.79
N LYS A 143 -39.67 4.21 -28.81
CA LYS A 143 -41.06 4.02 -29.23
C LYS A 143 -41.37 2.58 -29.67
N THR A 144 -40.47 1.97 -30.43
CA THR A 144 -40.62 0.59 -30.92
C THR A 144 -40.62 -0.39 -29.75
N VAL A 145 -39.73 -0.20 -28.78
CA VAL A 145 -39.67 -1.03 -27.58
C VAL A 145 -40.94 -0.86 -26.73
N ILE A 146 -41.40 0.39 -26.51
CA ILE A 146 -42.68 0.68 -25.83
C ILE A 146 -43.83 -0.10 -26.47
N LEU A 147 -43.96 -0.02 -27.80
CA LEU A 147 -45.00 -0.73 -28.54
C LEU A 147 -44.88 -2.25 -28.38
N SER A 148 -43.67 -2.80 -28.49
CA SER A 148 -43.44 -4.24 -28.34
C SER A 148 -43.86 -4.75 -26.96
N PHE A 149 -43.66 -3.96 -25.90
CA PHE A 149 -44.11 -4.31 -24.56
C PHE A 149 -45.63 -4.24 -24.42
N ILE A 150 -46.27 -3.21 -24.97
CA ILE A 150 -47.73 -3.07 -24.94
C ILE A 150 -48.39 -4.20 -25.74
N GLU A 151 -47.84 -4.57 -26.90
CA GLU A 151 -48.31 -5.70 -27.71
C GLU A 151 -48.14 -7.04 -26.97
N LYS A 152 -46.97 -7.25 -26.35
CA LYS A 152 -46.66 -8.48 -25.60
C LYS A 152 -47.56 -8.69 -24.38
N TYR A 153 -47.84 -7.63 -23.62
CA TYR A 153 -48.60 -7.72 -22.37
C TYR A 153 -50.10 -7.41 -22.55
N HIS A 154 -50.53 -7.01 -23.75
CA HIS A 154 -51.87 -6.55 -24.14
C HIS A 154 -52.40 -5.32 -23.38
N LYS A 155 -52.34 -5.32 -22.05
CA LYS A 155 -52.71 -4.19 -21.17
C LYS A 155 -51.61 -4.02 -20.13
N ILE A 156 -50.98 -2.85 -20.10
CA ILE A 156 -49.91 -2.56 -19.14
C ILE A 156 -50.11 -1.19 -18.47
N PRO A 157 -49.99 -1.10 -17.13
CA PRO A 157 -50.01 0.18 -16.43
C PRO A 157 -48.83 1.07 -16.83
N ALA A 158 -49.08 2.37 -16.91
CA ALA A 158 -48.06 3.38 -17.17
C ALA A 158 -46.83 3.27 -16.24
N LEU A 159 -47.08 2.94 -14.96
CA LEU A 159 -46.05 2.85 -13.93
C LEU A 159 -45.11 1.67 -14.17
N GLN A 160 -45.66 0.49 -14.45
CA GLN A 160 -44.89 -0.72 -14.71
C GLN A 160 -44.06 -0.58 -15.99
N LEU A 161 -44.64 0.02 -17.02
CA LEU A 161 -43.92 0.31 -18.27
C LEU A 161 -42.78 1.33 -18.05
N LYS A 162 -42.98 2.31 -17.17
CA LYS A 162 -41.94 3.27 -16.77
C LYS A 162 -40.80 2.56 -16.03
N GLU A 163 -41.09 1.65 -15.11
CA GLU A 163 -40.08 0.88 -14.37
C GLU A 163 -39.20 0.07 -15.33
N MET A 164 -39.80 -0.70 -16.25
CA MET A 164 -39.04 -1.50 -17.20
C MET A 164 -38.17 -0.67 -18.16
N LEU A 165 -38.70 0.41 -18.74
CA LEU A 165 -37.94 1.17 -19.76
C LEU A 165 -36.97 2.20 -19.18
N VAL A 166 -37.37 2.89 -18.12
CA VAL A 166 -36.60 4.01 -17.55
C VAL A 166 -35.68 3.52 -16.45
N ASP A 167 -36.22 2.75 -15.50
CA ASP A 167 -35.48 2.39 -14.28
C ASP A 167 -34.58 1.17 -14.55
N GLU A 168 -35.08 0.13 -15.22
CA GLU A 168 -34.32 -1.09 -15.54
C GLU A 168 -33.44 -0.92 -16.80
N GLN A 169 -34.03 -0.56 -17.94
CA GLN A 169 -33.30 -0.52 -19.23
C GLN A 169 -32.61 0.82 -19.54
N LYS A 170 -32.91 1.89 -18.79
CA LYS A 170 -32.35 3.25 -18.98
C LYS A 170 -32.40 3.76 -20.43
N LEU A 171 -33.44 3.37 -21.19
CA LEU A 171 -33.56 3.73 -22.61
C LEU A 171 -33.88 5.20 -22.85
N CYS A 172 -34.55 5.84 -21.90
CA CYS A 172 -34.86 7.26 -21.97
C CYS A 172 -35.05 7.85 -20.56
N SER A 173 -35.03 9.18 -20.44
CA SER A 173 -35.36 9.85 -19.17
C SER A 173 -36.86 9.74 -18.86
N LYS A 174 -37.22 9.88 -17.58
CA LYS A 174 -38.62 9.90 -17.13
C LYS A 174 -39.49 10.92 -17.88
N SER A 175 -38.96 12.11 -18.15
CA SER A 175 -39.68 13.14 -18.92
C SER A 175 -39.85 12.76 -20.39
N SER A 176 -38.84 12.14 -21.01
CA SER A 176 -38.91 11.65 -22.39
C SER A 176 -39.92 10.52 -22.51
N PHE A 177 -39.95 9.59 -21.56
CA PHE A 177 -40.90 8.47 -21.54
C PHE A 177 -42.36 8.92 -21.66
N TYR A 178 -42.80 9.86 -20.80
CA TYR A 178 -44.19 10.35 -20.86
C TYR A 178 -44.50 11.11 -22.15
N ARG A 179 -43.54 11.86 -22.69
CA ARG A 179 -43.69 12.51 -24.01
C ARG A 179 -43.83 11.48 -25.13
N LEU A 180 -43.05 10.40 -25.11
CA LEU A 180 -43.14 9.34 -26.12
C LEU A 180 -44.47 8.59 -26.05
N LEU A 181 -45.01 8.33 -24.86
CA LEU A 181 -46.34 7.76 -24.71
C LEU A 181 -47.43 8.66 -25.28
N GLN A 182 -47.38 9.95 -24.96
CA GLN A 182 -48.31 10.94 -25.50
C GLN A 182 -48.21 11.03 -27.04
N GLU A 183 -47.00 10.98 -27.60
CA GLU A 183 -46.81 10.94 -29.04
C GLU A 183 -47.39 9.66 -29.67
N LEU A 184 -47.22 8.49 -29.04
CA LEU A 184 -47.79 7.22 -29.52
C LEU A 184 -49.33 7.20 -29.47
N GLU A 185 -49.91 7.86 -28.46
CA GLU A 185 -51.36 8.09 -28.35
C GLU A 185 -51.86 9.02 -29.47
N GLN A 186 -51.17 10.14 -29.71
CA GLN A 186 -51.46 11.07 -30.81
C GLN A 186 -51.33 10.39 -32.19
N GLU A 187 -50.34 9.51 -32.35
CA GLU A 187 -50.15 8.69 -33.55
C GLU A 187 -51.19 7.57 -33.69
N ASN A 188 -52.15 7.45 -32.75
CA ASN A 188 -53.16 6.39 -32.71
C ASN A 188 -52.58 4.97 -32.69
N ARG A 189 -51.36 4.78 -32.20
CA ARG A 189 -50.75 3.43 -32.09
C ARG A 189 -51.11 2.74 -30.78
N VAL A 190 -51.42 3.54 -29.76
CA VAL A 190 -51.78 3.08 -28.42
C VAL A 190 -53.07 3.79 -27.99
N GLU A 191 -53.95 3.07 -27.29
CA GLU A 191 -55.17 3.58 -26.69
C GLU A 191 -55.05 3.59 -25.16
N LEU A 192 -55.60 4.62 -24.54
CA LEU A 192 -55.64 4.79 -23.09
C LEU A 192 -56.96 4.26 -22.54
N LEU A 193 -56.90 3.20 -21.76
CA LEU A 193 -58.03 2.68 -20.99
C LEU A 193 -57.90 3.16 -19.55
N SER A 194 -58.92 3.87 -19.06
CA SER A 194 -58.99 4.26 -17.66
C SER A 194 -59.65 3.14 -16.86
N ASP A 195 -58.88 2.44 -16.05
CA ASP A 195 -59.38 1.43 -15.11
C ASP A 195 -59.34 2.02 -13.68
N GLY A 196 -60.38 2.78 -13.35
CA GLY A 196 -60.48 3.51 -12.09
C GLY A 196 -59.37 4.56 -11.91
N LYS A 197 -58.42 4.28 -11.01
CA LYS A 197 -57.29 5.18 -10.69
C LYS A 197 -56.08 5.01 -11.62
N ASN A 198 -56.03 3.93 -12.39
CA ASN A 198 -54.86 3.57 -13.18
C ASN A 198 -55.09 3.78 -14.68
N LYS A 199 -54.08 4.34 -15.34
CA LYS A 199 -54.00 4.46 -16.79
C LYS A 199 -53.37 3.21 -17.37
N LEU A 200 -54.15 2.43 -18.12
CA LEU A 200 -53.69 1.24 -18.84
C LEU A 200 -53.49 1.58 -20.31
N TYR A 201 -52.39 1.13 -20.89
CA TYR A 201 -52.10 1.27 -22.30
C TYR A 201 -52.32 -0.05 -23.03
N MET A 202 -53.00 0.01 -24.17
CA MET A 202 -53.28 -1.13 -25.06
C MET A 202 -52.95 -0.76 -26.50
N ALA A 203 -52.41 -1.71 -27.28
CA ALA A 203 -52.11 -1.47 -28.69
C ALA A 203 -53.41 -1.34 -29.49
N LYS A 204 -53.53 -0.29 -30.30
CA LYS A 204 -54.70 -0.09 -31.16
C LYS A 204 -54.54 -0.97 -32.40
N ASN A 205 -55.13 -2.17 -32.36
CA ASN A 205 -54.98 -3.14 -33.42
C ASN A 205 -55.69 -2.64 -34.70
N PRO A 206 -54.98 -2.45 -35.84
CA PRO A 206 -55.62 -1.96 -37.07
C PRO A 206 -56.57 -2.99 -37.71
N LEU A 207 -56.56 -4.25 -37.25
CA LEU A 207 -57.35 -5.35 -37.80
C LEU A 207 -58.70 -5.58 -37.09
N LEU A 208 -59.05 -4.76 -36.09
CA LEU A 208 -60.35 -4.83 -35.38
C LEU A 208 -61.16 -3.54 -35.59
N LYS A 209 -61.23 -3.06 -36.84
CA LYS A 209 -62.38 -2.23 -37.26
C LYS A 209 -63.53 -3.18 -37.60
N ARG A 210 -64.41 -3.43 -36.64
CA ARG A 210 -65.79 -3.87 -36.90
C ARG A 210 -66.69 -2.65 -36.87
#